data_AF-A0A1G8A500-F1
#
_entry.id   AF-A0A1G8A500-F1
#
_cell.length_a   1.000
_cell.length_b   1.000
_cell.length_c   1.000
_cell.angle_alpha   90.00
_cell.angle_beta   90.00
_cell.angle_gamma   90.00
#
_symmetry.space_group_name_H-M   'P 1'
#
loop_
_entity.id
_entity.type
_entity.pdbx_description
1 polymer ?
#
loop_
_entity_poly.entity_id
_entity_poly.type
_entity_poly.pdbx_seq_one_letter_code
_entity_poly.pdbx_strand_id
1 'polypeptide(L)'
;MEKQNQFHIFAACTTKSDFKPMKLPTNRKVNIYEEANRCLLCQDAPCTKACKTGDPARAIRAIRFDNHKPALLWVKDCSDEDLERAEEACIHYNWPIRIKEIIRAINPDDVDNSHYPSLAISFCGIKCENPFFLASSAVCTNYEMVASAFRAGWAGVFYKTICMQEIKEVSPRFDAMHTNATHGDFYGFRNMEQLSENPVEMDFDILRRLKHDFPTKVVVASIMGQTEQQWQTLSRMAEEAGCDAVELNFSCPQMKHKGMGSDVGQSAELVNTYTACVKRSVKIPVIPKMTPNITHIEEPAMACIEAGADAISAINTIKSVTMDVDAEVAGQRTISGYSGRAVRPIALRHILELAQMPRKTQLSGIGGIETWRDALEFIQLGCHNVQVCTAVMQYGYRIIDDLTLGMQRYLAKRGLTSLDALVGESLPLFMKPDTLNRDTIIYPKFNKDLCVGCGRCEISCNDGGHQAITFDHETRQPRLNGAKCVGCHLCRLVCPAGAIGLTKRVPKK
;
A
#
# COMPACT_ATOMS: atom_id res chain seq x y z
N MET A 1 -10.65 -4.53 67.19
CA MET A 1 -11.61 -4.17 66.13
C MET A 1 -10.83 -3.95 64.85
N GLU A 2 -10.49 -5.02 64.13
CA GLU A 2 -9.88 -4.97 62.81
C GLU A 2 -10.85 -5.65 61.84
N LYS A 3 -11.40 -4.87 60.89
CA LYS A 3 -12.17 -5.42 59.78
C LYS A 3 -11.18 -5.77 58.67
N GLN A 4 -10.97 -7.06 58.46
CA GLN A 4 -10.16 -7.61 57.37
C GLN A 4 -10.79 -7.28 56.01
N ASN A 5 -9.96 -6.75 55.11
CA ASN A 5 -10.21 -6.62 53.68
C ASN A 5 -10.45 -8.00 53.06
N GLN A 6 -11.67 -8.28 52.61
CA GLN A 6 -11.93 -9.37 51.68
C GLN A 6 -11.55 -8.91 50.26
N PHE A 7 -10.34 -9.28 49.83
CA PHE A 7 -10.02 -9.30 48.41
C PHE A 7 -10.85 -10.39 47.74
N HIS A 8 -11.61 -10.04 46.70
CA HIS A 8 -12.25 -11.01 45.82
C HIS A 8 -11.15 -11.82 45.10
N ILE A 9 -10.95 -13.04 45.57
CA ILE A 9 -10.11 -14.04 44.92
C ILE A 9 -10.82 -14.41 43.60
N PHE A 10 -10.26 -13.97 42.47
CA PHE A 10 -10.64 -14.47 41.15
C PHE A 10 -10.48 -15.99 41.14
N ALA A 11 -11.49 -16.72 40.67
CA ALA A 11 -11.44 -18.17 40.53
C ALA A 11 -10.16 -18.59 39.78
N ALA A 12 -9.46 -19.58 40.34
CA ALA A 12 -8.20 -20.07 39.80
C ALA A 12 -8.36 -20.49 38.34
N CYS A 13 -7.53 -19.93 37.45
CA CYS A 13 -7.40 -20.40 36.08
C CYS A 13 -6.90 -21.85 36.10
N THR A 14 -7.74 -22.79 35.68
CA THR A 14 -7.36 -24.21 35.61
C THR A 14 -6.27 -24.39 34.55
N THR A 15 -5.08 -24.83 34.96
CA THR A 15 -3.93 -25.13 34.07
C THR A 15 -4.15 -26.35 33.17
N LYS A 16 -5.22 -27.11 33.39
CA LYS A 16 -5.64 -28.19 32.50
C LYS A 16 -6.35 -27.62 31.29
N SER A 17 -5.59 -27.53 30.21
CA SER A 17 -6.13 -27.40 28.86
C SER A 17 -6.81 -28.72 28.48
N ASP A 18 -8.09 -28.86 28.80
CA ASP A 18 -8.97 -29.88 28.20
C ASP A 18 -9.34 -29.51 26.75
N PHE A 19 -8.60 -28.58 26.13
CA PHE A 19 -8.47 -28.61 24.68
C PHE A 19 -7.90 -29.98 24.33
N LYS A 20 -8.78 -30.88 23.90
CA LYS A 20 -8.43 -31.75 22.78
C LYS A 20 -7.71 -30.81 21.81
N PRO A 21 -6.47 -31.12 21.34
CA PRO A 21 -5.92 -30.38 20.20
C PRO A 21 -7.09 -30.32 19.26
N MET A 22 -7.47 -29.12 18.86
CA MET A 22 -8.61 -28.99 17.99
C MET A 22 -8.22 -29.89 16.82
N LYS A 23 -8.82 -31.09 16.74
CA LYS A 23 -8.89 -31.82 15.49
C LYS A 23 -9.47 -30.72 14.65
N LEU A 24 -8.63 -30.11 13.80
CA LEU A 24 -9.07 -29.07 12.86
C LEU A 24 -10.39 -29.63 12.39
N PRO A 25 -11.53 -29.00 12.74
CA PRO A 25 -12.81 -29.62 12.47
C PRO A 25 -12.70 -30.03 11.02
N THR A 26 -12.95 -31.29 10.71
CA THR A 26 -12.88 -31.74 9.33
C THR A 26 -13.82 -30.90 8.42
N ASN A 27 -14.65 -30.06 9.05
CA ASN A 27 -15.52 -29.01 8.50
C ASN A 27 -15.09 -27.53 8.75
N ARG A 28 -13.90 -27.20 9.28
CA ARG A 28 -13.50 -25.78 9.46
C ARG A 28 -12.95 -25.27 8.13
N LYS A 29 -13.69 -24.36 7.50
CA LYS A 29 -13.23 -23.67 6.28
C LYS A 29 -11.87 -23.02 6.56
N VAL A 30 -10.89 -23.30 5.71
CA VAL A 30 -9.58 -22.64 5.75
C VAL A 30 -9.76 -21.13 5.61
N ASN A 31 -9.05 -20.36 6.42
CA ASN A 31 -8.93 -18.93 6.18
C ASN A 31 -7.96 -18.75 5.00
N ILE A 32 -8.51 -18.55 3.82
CA ILE A 32 -7.75 -18.51 2.56
C ILE A 32 -6.64 -17.45 2.58
N TYR A 33 -6.87 -16.32 3.25
CA TYR A 33 -5.91 -15.21 3.31
C TYR A 33 -4.77 -15.50 4.27
N GLU A 34 -5.08 -16.05 5.45
CA GLU A 34 -4.07 -16.49 6.40
C GLU A 34 -3.17 -17.56 5.80
N GLU A 35 -3.75 -18.53 5.11
CA GLU A 35 -3.00 -19.59 4.44
C GLU A 35 -2.20 -19.05 3.25
N ALA A 36 -2.77 -18.19 2.40
CA ALA A 36 -2.06 -17.58 1.27
C ALA A 36 -0.91 -16.66 1.71
N ASN A 37 -1.04 -15.97 2.84
CA ASN A 37 0.03 -15.13 3.40
C ASN A 37 1.28 -15.91 3.81
N ARG A 38 1.15 -17.23 4.06
CA ARG A 38 2.29 -18.11 4.34
C ARG A 38 3.09 -18.47 3.07
N CYS A 39 2.55 -18.21 1.88
CA CYS A 39 3.23 -18.49 0.62
C CYS A 39 4.53 -17.68 0.53
N LEU A 40 5.64 -18.34 0.20
CA LEU A 40 6.95 -17.69 0.05
C LEU A 40 7.12 -16.90 -1.25
N LEU A 41 6.11 -16.92 -2.14
CA LEU A 41 6.14 -16.20 -3.42
C LEU A 41 7.41 -16.53 -4.24
N CYS A 42 7.69 -17.81 -4.45
CA CYS A 42 8.89 -18.24 -5.19
C CYS A 42 8.96 -17.62 -6.60
N GLN A 43 10.16 -17.27 -7.08
CA GLN A 43 10.40 -16.80 -8.45
C GLN A 43 10.21 -17.93 -9.48
N ASP A 44 10.53 -19.16 -9.09
CA ASP A 44 10.48 -20.36 -9.91
C ASP A 44 9.68 -21.45 -9.19
N ALA A 45 8.37 -21.21 -9.05
CA ALA A 45 7.53 -21.91 -8.09
C ALA A 45 7.41 -23.42 -8.39
N PRO A 46 7.93 -24.31 -7.51
CA PRO A 46 7.87 -25.75 -7.75
C PRO A 46 6.45 -26.30 -7.74
N CYS A 47 5.54 -25.69 -6.98
CA CYS A 47 4.13 -26.08 -6.95
C CYS A 47 3.45 -25.89 -8.32
N THR A 48 3.82 -24.84 -9.08
CA THR A 48 3.34 -24.67 -10.45
C THR A 48 4.00 -25.66 -11.41
N LYS A 49 5.30 -25.94 -11.27
CA LYS A 49 5.98 -26.94 -12.11
C LYS A 49 5.45 -28.37 -11.92
N ALA A 50 5.03 -28.70 -10.70
CA ALA A 50 4.48 -30.01 -10.37
C ALA A 50 2.99 -30.17 -10.80
N CYS A 51 2.31 -29.05 -11.05
CA CYS A 51 0.94 -29.01 -11.55
C CYS A 51 0.95 -29.15 -13.08
N LYS A 52 0.25 -30.14 -13.64
CA LYS A 52 0.30 -30.39 -15.10
C LYS A 52 -0.60 -29.46 -15.91
N THR A 53 -1.62 -28.91 -15.27
CA THR A 53 -2.82 -28.35 -15.92
C THR A 53 -3.11 -26.90 -15.52
N GLY A 54 -2.33 -26.32 -14.59
CA GLY A 54 -2.56 -24.95 -14.14
C GLY A 54 -1.39 -24.31 -13.41
N ASP A 55 -1.65 -23.15 -12.81
CA ASP A 55 -0.68 -22.32 -12.11
C ASP A 55 -1.13 -22.02 -10.66
N PRO A 56 -1.00 -23.00 -9.75
CA PRO A 56 -1.30 -22.83 -8.34
C PRO A 56 -0.53 -21.68 -7.68
N ALA A 57 0.74 -21.46 -8.02
CA ALA A 57 1.51 -20.36 -7.44
C ALA A 57 0.88 -19.01 -7.74
N ARG A 58 0.42 -18.80 -8.99
CA ARG A 58 -0.30 -17.58 -9.37
C ARG A 58 -1.67 -17.48 -8.71
N ALA A 59 -2.40 -18.59 -8.57
CA ALA A 59 -3.67 -18.59 -7.84
C ALA A 59 -3.49 -18.18 -6.37
N ILE A 60 -2.50 -18.76 -5.67
CA ILE A 60 -2.21 -18.41 -4.26
C ILE A 60 -1.72 -16.96 -4.15
N ARG A 61 -0.86 -16.51 -5.08
CA ARG A 61 -0.41 -15.11 -5.15
C ARG A 61 -1.59 -14.15 -5.30
N ALA A 62 -2.53 -14.44 -6.20
CA ALA A 62 -3.71 -13.62 -6.40
C ALA A 62 -4.55 -13.51 -5.13
N ILE A 63 -4.75 -14.60 -4.39
CA ILE A 63 -5.46 -14.57 -3.10
C ILE A 63 -4.74 -13.65 -2.10
N ARG A 64 -3.41 -13.75 -2.01
CA ARG A 64 -2.60 -12.89 -1.15
C ARG A 64 -2.76 -11.40 -1.49
N PHE A 65 -2.90 -11.07 -2.76
CA PHE A 65 -3.09 -9.69 -3.25
C PHE A 65 -4.56 -9.34 -3.54
N ASP A 66 -5.48 -9.88 -2.74
CA ASP A 66 -6.90 -9.52 -2.72
C ASP A 66 -7.71 -9.84 -3.99
N ASN A 67 -7.22 -10.80 -4.77
CA ASN A 67 -7.83 -11.33 -5.99
C ASN A 67 -8.31 -12.79 -5.78
N HIS A 68 -9.00 -13.08 -4.67
CA HIS A 68 -9.34 -14.46 -4.30
C HIS A 68 -10.32 -15.16 -5.26
N LYS A 69 -11.30 -14.45 -5.83
CA LYS A 69 -12.23 -15.04 -6.81
C LYS A 69 -11.55 -15.39 -8.14
N PRO A 70 -10.84 -14.47 -8.82
CA PRO A 70 -10.17 -14.79 -10.08
C PRO A 70 -9.02 -15.80 -9.90
N ALA A 71 -8.57 -16.08 -8.66
CA ALA A 71 -7.64 -17.17 -8.37
C ALA A 71 -8.03 -18.49 -9.03
N LEU A 72 -9.34 -18.77 -9.13
CA LEU A 72 -9.86 -19.98 -9.76
C LEU A 72 -9.53 -20.09 -11.26
N LEU A 73 -9.28 -18.98 -11.96
CA LEU A 73 -8.95 -18.98 -13.40
C LEU A 73 -7.68 -19.77 -13.71
N TRP A 74 -6.70 -19.71 -12.82
CA TRP A 74 -5.39 -20.36 -13.03
C TRP A 74 -5.36 -21.82 -12.62
N VAL A 75 -6.42 -22.30 -11.97
CA VAL A 75 -6.53 -23.70 -11.51
C VAL A 75 -7.83 -24.36 -11.97
N LYS A 76 -8.51 -23.76 -12.95
CA LYS A 76 -9.84 -24.21 -13.42
C LYS A 76 -9.81 -25.65 -13.96
N ASP A 77 -8.70 -26.04 -14.57
CA ASP A 77 -8.50 -27.35 -15.19
C ASP A 77 -7.69 -28.31 -14.29
N CYS A 78 -7.33 -27.87 -13.07
CA CYS A 78 -6.57 -28.67 -12.13
C CYS A 78 -7.44 -29.76 -11.52
N SER A 79 -6.99 -31.02 -11.64
CA SER A 79 -7.51 -32.14 -10.86
C SER A 79 -7.09 -32.05 -9.40
N ASP A 80 -7.76 -32.78 -8.50
CA ASP A 80 -7.30 -32.89 -7.12
C ASP A 80 -5.86 -33.44 -7.03
N GLU A 81 -5.51 -34.41 -7.88
CA GLU A 81 -4.15 -34.96 -7.97
C GLU A 81 -3.12 -33.92 -8.43
N ASP A 82 -3.50 -32.98 -9.31
CA ASP A 82 -2.64 -31.87 -9.71
C ASP A 82 -2.37 -30.93 -8.54
N LEU A 83 -3.41 -30.62 -7.75
CA LEU A 83 -3.27 -29.76 -6.58
C LEU A 83 -2.47 -30.44 -5.48
N GLU A 84 -2.66 -31.74 -5.26
CA GLU A 84 -1.87 -32.54 -4.30
C GLU A 84 -0.38 -32.55 -4.68
N ARG A 85 -0.03 -32.80 -5.95
CA ARG A 85 1.35 -32.68 -6.41
C ARG A 85 1.93 -31.28 -6.18
N ALA A 86 1.13 -30.25 -6.39
CA ALA A 86 1.54 -28.87 -6.15
C ALA A 86 1.79 -28.59 -4.66
N GLU A 87 0.98 -29.15 -3.76
CA GLU A 87 1.17 -29.05 -2.31
C GLU A 87 2.44 -29.80 -1.86
N GLU A 88 2.65 -31.02 -2.37
CA GLU A 88 3.84 -31.84 -2.06
C GLU A 88 5.13 -31.15 -2.51
N ALA A 89 5.13 -30.48 -3.66
CA ALA A 89 6.28 -29.76 -4.17
C ALA A 89 6.51 -28.39 -3.50
N CYS A 90 5.57 -27.89 -2.69
CA CYS A 90 5.64 -26.55 -2.14
C CYS A 90 6.84 -26.37 -1.20
N ILE A 91 7.68 -25.36 -1.44
CA ILE A 91 8.73 -24.97 -0.49
C ILE A 91 8.11 -24.21 0.69
N HIS A 92 8.41 -24.63 1.92
CA HIS A 92 7.81 -24.08 3.13
C HIS A 92 8.71 -24.29 4.37
N TYR A 93 8.47 -23.52 5.43
CA TYR A 93 9.19 -23.68 6.71
C TYR A 93 8.61 -24.78 7.60
N ASN A 94 7.28 -24.83 7.74
CA ASN A 94 6.61 -25.74 8.69
C ASN A 94 5.84 -26.86 7.98
N TRP A 95 4.79 -26.49 7.26
CA TRP A 95 4.00 -27.40 6.42
C TRP A 95 3.63 -26.70 5.11
N PRO A 96 3.30 -27.45 4.04
CA PRO A 96 3.01 -26.85 2.75
C PRO A 96 1.76 -25.97 2.80
N ILE A 97 1.63 -25.09 1.81
CA ILE A 97 0.39 -24.34 1.60
C ILE A 97 -0.70 -25.34 1.24
N ARG A 98 -1.85 -25.28 1.93
CA ARG A 98 -3.02 -26.13 1.64
C ARG A 98 -3.80 -25.61 0.43
N ILE A 99 -3.16 -25.64 -0.74
CA ILE A 99 -3.69 -25.17 -2.03
C ILE A 99 -5.08 -25.75 -2.29
N LYS A 100 -5.27 -27.06 -2.19
CA LYS A 100 -6.54 -27.75 -2.46
C LYS A 100 -7.66 -27.26 -1.54
N GLU A 101 -7.39 -27.13 -0.24
CA GLU A 101 -8.37 -26.60 0.72
C GLU A 101 -8.72 -25.14 0.41
N ILE A 102 -7.72 -24.32 0.06
CA ILE A 102 -7.94 -22.92 -0.31
C ILE A 102 -8.85 -22.81 -1.53
N ILE A 103 -8.53 -23.53 -2.60
CA ILE A 103 -9.29 -23.48 -3.85
C ILE A 103 -10.74 -23.94 -3.62
N ARG A 104 -10.96 -25.02 -2.86
CA ARG A 104 -12.31 -25.50 -2.51
C ARG A 104 -13.10 -24.54 -1.60
N ALA A 105 -12.42 -23.69 -0.85
CA ALA A 105 -13.07 -22.70 0.02
C ALA A 105 -13.51 -21.44 -0.71
N ILE A 106 -13.04 -21.21 -1.94
CA ILE A 106 -13.41 -20.05 -2.76
C ILE A 106 -14.73 -20.33 -3.47
N ASN A 107 -15.69 -19.42 -3.31
CA ASN A 107 -16.92 -19.46 -4.09
C ASN A 107 -16.64 -19.08 -5.56
N PRO A 108 -17.34 -19.69 -6.53
CA PRO A 108 -17.20 -19.35 -7.94
C PRO A 108 -17.32 -17.86 -8.22
N ASP A 109 -16.58 -17.44 -9.24
CA ASP A 109 -16.53 -16.04 -9.66
C ASP A 109 -17.84 -15.63 -10.36
N ASP A 110 -18.35 -14.45 -10.02
CA ASP A 110 -19.60 -13.89 -10.54
C ASP A 110 -19.35 -12.84 -11.65
N VAL A 111 -18.09 -12.55 -11.96
CA VAL A 111 -17.69 -11.59 -12.99
C VAL A 111 -17.31 -12.33 -14.27
N ASP A 112 -17.82 -11.88 -15.41
CA ASP A 112 -17.38 -12.37 -16.71
C ASP A 112 -15.91 -12.03 -16.95
N ASN A 113 -15.13 -13.04 -17.32
CA ASN A 113 -13.69 -12.98 -17.53
C ASN A 113 -13.31 -12.96 -19.02
N SER A 114 -14.29 -12.88 -19.91
CA SER A 114 -14.10 -12.85 -21.37
C SER A 114 -13.54 -11.50 -21.86
N HIS A 115 -13.92 -10.40 -21.21
CA HIS A 115 -13.48 -9.05 -21.56
C HIS A 115 -13.36 -8.17 -20.32
N TYR A 116 -12.20 -7.54 -20.14
CA TYR A 116 -11.95 -6.60 -19.06
C TYR A 116 -11.94 -5.15 -19.56
N PRO A 117 -12.56 -4.20 -18.84
CA PRO A 117 -12.46 -2.79 -19.15
C PRO A 117 -11.00 -2.31 -19.26
N SER A 118 -10.77 -1.32 -20.11
CA SER A 118 -9.47 -0.67 -20.21
C SER A 118 -9.15 0.07 -18.91
N LEU A 119 -7.88 0.04 -18.52
CA LEU A 119 -7.34 0.88 -17.43
C LEU A 119 -6.65 2.14 -17.95
N ALA A 120 -6.70 2.41 -19.25
CA ALA A 120 -6.03 3.55 -19.83
C ALA A 120 -6.53 4.87 -19.22
N ILE A 121 -5.60 5.78 -18.95
CA ILE A 121 -5.86 7.10 -18.37
C ILE A 121 -5.17 8.20 -19.18
N SER A 122 -5.52 9.46 -18.90
CA SER A 122 -4.78 10.64 -19.34
C SER A 122 -4.27 11.43 -18.13
N PHE A 123 -2.96 11.59 -18.01
CA PHE A 123 -2.32 12.34 -16.94
C PHE A 123 -1.39 13.42 -17.51
N CYS A 124 -1.62 14.68 -17.18
CA CYS A 124 -1.01 15.87 -17.77
C CYS A 124 -1.13 15.91 -19.32
N GLY A 125 -2.20 15.36 -19.87
CA GLY A 125 -2.39 15.19 -21.32
C GLY A 125 -1.61 14.02 -21.95
N ILE A 126 -0.85 13.27 -21.14
CA ILE A 126 -0.09 12.09 -21.55
C ILE A 126 -1.01 10.87 -21.45
N LYS A 127 -1.09 10.07 -22.51
CA LYS A 127 -1.82 8.80 -22.49
C LYS A 127 -1.00 7.75 -21.73
N CYS A 128 -1.63 7.06 -20.79
CA CYS A 128 -0.99 5.97 -20.04
C CYS A 128 -1.79 4.68 -20.21
N GLU A 129 -1.11 3.55 -20.36
CA GLU A 129 -1.74 2.23 -20.58
C GLU A 129 -2.58 1.78 -19.37
N ASN A 130 -2.17 2.16 -18.16
CA ASN A 130 -2.83 1.89 -16.89
C ASN A 130 -2.36 2.93 -15.83
N PRO A 131 -2.95 2.99 -14.62
CA PRO A 131 -2.62 4.02 -13.63
C PRO A 131 -1.39 3.68 -12.76
N PHE A 132 -0.66 2.59 -13.03
CA PHE A 132 0.39 2.10 -12.13
C PHE A 132 1.79 2.45 -12.62
N PHE A 133 2.51 3.20 -11.80
CA PHE A 133 3.85 3.71 -12.09
C PHE A 133 4.84 3.25 -11.03
N LEU A 134 6.08 3.01 -11.41
CA LEU A 134 7.17 2.91 -10.43
C LEU A 134 7.45 4.30 -9.84
N ALA A 135 7.60 4.39 -8.53
CA ALA A 135 7.97 5.63 -7.86
C ALA A 135 9.49 5.85 -7.87
N SER A 136 9.91 7.13 -7.94
CA SER A 136 11.33 7.50 -7.88
C SER A 136 12.00 6.97 -6.62
N SER A 137 12.85 5.94 -6.77
CA SER A 137 13.41 5.14 -5.67
C SER A 137 14.42 4.10 -6.17
N ALA A 138 14.90 3.22 -5.28
CA ALA A 138 15.80 2.11 -5.62
C ALA A 138 15.23 1.13 -6.66
N VAL A 139 13.92 1.10 -6.91
CA VAL A 139 13.30 0.18 -7.89
C VAL A 139 13.40 0.66 -9.34
N CYS A 140 14.10 1.77 -9.61
CA CYS A 140 14.22 2.34 -10.96
C CYS A 140 15.52 3.12 -11.16
N THR A 141 16.66 2.52 -10.83
CA THR A 141 17.99 3.18 -10.83
C THR A 141 18.84 2.92 -12.08
N ASN A 142 18.43 2.00 -12.95
CA ASN A 142 19.15 1.69 -14.19
C ASN A 142 18.20 1.21 -15.30
N TYR A 143 18.73 1.09 -16.51
CA TYR A 143 17.99 0.69 -17.71
C TYR A 143 17.33 -0.68 -17.54
N GLU A 144 18.07 -1.68 -17.09
CA GLU A 144 17.61 -3.08 -17.00
C GLU A 144 16.44 -3.23 -16.03
N MET A 145 16.47 -2.51 -14.92
CA MET A 145 15.40 -2.47 -13.92
C MET A 145 14.11 -1.90 -14.52
N VAL A 146 14.20 -0.72 -15.14
CA VAL A 146 13.02 -0.05 -15.72
C VAL A 146 12.48 -0.83 -16.92
N ALA A 147 13.35 -1.31 -17.81
CA ALA A 147 12.97 -2.14 -18.94
C ALA A 147 12.27 -3.44 -18.50
N SER A 148 12.73 -4.06 -17.40
CA SER A 148 12.08 -5.24 -16.84
C SER A 148 10.68 -4.93 -16.29
N ALA A 149 10.49 -3.78 -15.65
CA ALA A 149 9.17 -3.34 -15.21
C ALA A 149 8.24 -3.05 -16.38
N PHE A 150 8.72 -2.38 -17.43
CA PHE A 150 7.92 -2.14 -18.64
C PHE A 150 7.48 -3.42 -19.32
N ARG A 151 8.37 -4.41 -19.44
CA ARG A 151 8.02 -5.76 -19.96
C ARG A 151 7.02 -6.48 -19.06
N ALA A 152 7.07 -6.26 -17.75
CA ALA A 152 6.11 -6.83 -16.81
C ALA A 152 4.71 -6.19 -16.89
N GLY A 153 4.57 -5.00 -17.49
CA GLY A 153 3.27 -4.34 -17.71
C GLY A 153 3.07 -3.01 -16.98
N TRP A 154 4.09 -2.47 -16.31
CA TRP A 154 4.02 -1.13 -15.72
C TRP A 154 3.80 -0.08 -16.82
N ALA A 155 2.91 0.89 -16.60
CA ALA A 155 2.60 1.91 -17.60
C ALA A 155 3.70 2.97 -17.73
N GLY A 156 4.41 3.23 -16.64
CA GLY A 156 5.49 4.20 -16.62
C GLY A 156 6.33 4.18 -15.36
N VAL A 157 7.29 5.09 -15.33
CA VAL A 157 8.26 5.24 -14.25
C VAL A 157 8.43 6.71 -13.91
N PHE A 158 8.49 7.01 -12.63
CA PHE A 158 9.14 8.20 -12.11
C PHE A 158 10.56 7.76 -11.76
N TYR A 159 11.53 8.08 -12.61
CA TYR A 159 12.89 7.54 -12.52
C TYR A 159 13.60 7.97 -11.24
N LYS A 160 14.63 7.24 -10.80
CA LYS A 160 15.47 7.63 -9.65
C LYS A 160 15.89 9.10 -9.78
N THR A 161 15.83 9.84 -8.68
CA THR A 161 16.06 11.29 -8.72
C THR A 161 17.47 11.61 -9.20
N ILE A 162 17.58 12.31 -10.33
CA ILE A 162 18.83 12.73 -10.96
C ILE A 162 19.27 14.07 -10.39
N CYS A 163 20.57 14.22 -10.13
CA CYS A 163 21.16 15.45 -9.63
C CYS A 163 22.56 15.68 -10.16
N MET A 164 23.08 16.91 -10.00
CA MET A 164 24.44 17.28 -10.41
C MET A 164 25.48 17.08 -9.30
N GLN A 165 25.05 16.73 -8.09
CA GLN A 165 25.97 16.55 -6.97
C GLN A 165 26.56 15.13 -6.95
N GLU A 166 27.78 15.00 -6.44
CA GLU A 166 28.37 13.70 -6.13
C GLU A 166 27.60 13.09 -4.93
N ILE A 167 27.02 11.92 -5.13
CA ILE A 167 26.30 11.16 -4.10
C ILE A 167 27.20 10.07 -3.54
N LYS A 168 27.20 9.91 -2.21
CA LYS A 168 27.96 8.87 -1.50
C LYS A 168 27.03 8.16 -0.54
N GLU A 169 26.58 6.98 -0.95
CA GLU A 169 25.67 6.17 -0.16
C GLU A 169 26.33 5.59 1.09
N VAL A 170 25.49 5.32 2.09
CA VAL A 170 25.88 4.63 3.32
C VAL A 170 25.50 3.14 3.26
N SER A 171 26.08 2.34 4.15
CA SER A 171 25.75 0.92 4.30
C SER A 171 25.85 0.46 5.76
N PRO A 172 24.88 -0.35 6.26
CA PRO A 172 23.58 -0.64 5.63
C PRO A 172 22.71 0.62 5.55
N ARG A 173 21.78 0.66 4.58
CA ARG A 173 20.90 1.82 4.35
C ARG A 173 19.41 1.52 4.44
N PHE A 174 19.05 0.27 4.72
CA PHE A 174 17.67 -0.16 4.89
C PHE A 174 17.47 -0.82 6.24
N ASP A 175 16.28 -0.64 6.78
CA ASP A 175 15.78 -1.36 7.96
C ASP A 175 14.26 -1.50 7.84
N ALA A 176 13.65 -2.42 8.58
CA ALA A 176 12.23 -2.67 8.50
C ALA A 176 11.61 -2.98 9.87
N MET A 177 10.38 -2.51 10.05
CA MET A 177 9.56 -2.93 11.19
C MET A 177 8.79 -4.19 10.80
N HIS A 178 9.23 -5.33 11.33
CA HIS A 178 8.69 -6.64 11.04
C HIS A 178 7.42 -6.96 11.82
N THR A 179 6.58 -7.82 11.27
CA THR A 179 5.57 -8.51 12.06
C THR A 179 6.29 -9.52 12.96
N ASN A 180 5.95 -9.59 14.26
CA ASN A 180 6.65 -10.40 15.27
C ASN A 180 6.75 -11.93 14.98
N ALA A 181 6.23 -12.42 13.84
CA ALA A 181 6.06 -13.83 13.54
C ALA A 181 6.76 -14.31 12.25
N THR A 182 7.19 -13.43 11.34
CA THR A 182 7.69 -13.86 10.02
C THR A 182 8.79 -12.96 9.46
N HIS A 183 9.98 -13.52 9.27
CA HIS A 183 11.04 -12.89 8.45
C HIS A 183 10.58 -12.81 6.99
N GLY A 184 10.91 -11.70 6.31
CA GLY A 184 10.51 -11.45 4.92
C GLY A 184 9.17 -10.70 4.73
N ASP A 185 8.44 -10.42 5.80
CA ASP A 185 7.31 -9.49 5.79
C ASP A 185 7.52 -8.34 6.78
N PHE A 186 7.06 -7.16 6.43
CA PHE A 186 7.22 -5.95 7.23
C PHE A 186 6.06 -4.99 7.01
N TYR A 187 5.65 -4.28 8.06
CA TYR A 187 4.60 -3.26 7.94
C TYR A 187 5.15 -1.87 7.63
N GLY A 188 6.46 -1.65 7.79
CA GLY A 188 7.10 -0.47 7.24
C GLY A 188 8.60 -0.62 7.06
N PHE A 189 9.13 0.24 6.19
CA PHE A 189 10.46 0.15 5.61
C PHE A 189 11.15 1.51 5.72
N ARG A 190 12.26 1.54 6.42
CA ARG A 190 13.10 2.70 6.65
C ARG A 190 14.26 2.70 5.66
N ASN A 191 14.52 3.83 5.01
CA ASN A 191 15.64 3.99 4.11
C ASN A 191 16.44 5.29 4.33
N MET A 192 17.75 5.17 4.20
CA MET A 192 18.73 6.26 4.20
C MET A 192 19.29 6.53 2.80
N GLU A 193 18.67 5.96 1.78
CA GLU A 193 19.08 6.14 0.39
C GLU A 193 18.92 7.61 -0.04
N GLN A 194 19.88 8.09 -0.82
CA GLN A 194 19.96 9.44 -1.36
C GLN A 194 19.44 9.48 -2.81
N LEU A 195 20.10 10.26 -3.67
CA LEU A 195 19.74 10.49 -5.08
C LEU A 195 20.46 9.47 -5.97
N SER A 196 20.45 9.65 -7.29
CA SER A 196 21.21 8.78 -8.20
C SER A 196 22.72 8.92 -7.96
N GLU A 197 23.44 7.80 -7.93
CA GLU A 197 24.92 7.77 -7.87
C GLU A 197 25.56 7.86 -9.26
N ASN A 198 24.76 7.76 -10.34
CA ASN A 198 25.27 7.83 -11.70
C ASN A 198 25.67 9.28 -12.06
N PRO A 199 26.66 9.45 -12.95
CA PRO A 199 26.86 10.72 -13.64
C PRO A 199 25.58 11.18 -14.34
N VAL A 200 25.30 12.48 -14.31
CA VAL A 200 24.05 13.05 -14.83
C VAL A 200 23.81 12.68 -16.31
N GLU A 201 24.87 12.65 -17.12
CA GLU A 201 24.81 12.30 -18.54
C GLU A 201 24.41 10.83 -18.75
N MET A 202 24.86 9.93 -17.87
CA MET A 202 24.53 8.51 -17.93
C MET A 202 23.06 8.27 -17.64
N ASP A 203 22.50 8.94 -16.63
CA ASP A 203 21.08 8.82 -16.33
C ASP A 203 20.21 9.30 -17.49
N PHE A 204 20.53 10.44 -18.10
CA PHE A 204 19.77 10.93 -19.26
C PHE A 204 19.97 10.08 -20.53
N ASP A 205 21.11 9.42 -20.70
CA ASP A 205 21.28 8.40 -21.75
C ASP A 205 20.38 7.19 -21.53
N ILE A 206 20.28 6.70 -20.28
CA ILE A 206 19.34 5.63 -19.91
C ILE A 206 17.91 6.04 -20.26
N LEU A 207 17.47 7.26 -19.90
CA LEU A 207 16.11 7.74 -20.20
C LEU A 207 15.85 7.80 -21.71
N ARG A 208 16.81 8.30 -22.49
CA ARG A 208 16.72 8.34 -23.96
C ARG A 208 16.54 6.95 -24.56
N ARG A 209 17.34 5.98 -24.10
CA ARG A 209 17.25 4.58 -24.54
C ARG A 209 15.91 3.96 -24.15
N LEU A 210 15.42 4.19 -22.93
CA LEU A 210 14.11 3.71 -22.49
C LEU A 210 12.97 4.24 -23.37
N LYS A 211 12.99 5.53 -23.72
CA LYS A 211 11.98 6.12 -24.62
C LYS A 211 12.06 5.59 -26.04
N HIS A 212 13.26 5.33 -26.54
CA HIS A 212 13.46 4.70 -27.84
C HIS A 212 12.91 3.26 -27.88
N ASP A 213 13.26 2.44 -26.88
CA ASP A 213 12.95 1.01 -26.87
C ASP A 213 11.50 0.72 -26.43
N PHE A 214 10.89 1.63 -25.67
CA PHE A 214 9.54 1.50 -25.13
C PHE A 214 8.69 2.77 -25.41
N PRO A 215 8.38 3.08 -26.67
CA PRO A 215 7.76 4.35 -27.06
C PRO A 215 6.35 4.56 -26.49
N THR A 216 5.63 3.50 -26.12
CA THR A 216 4.29 3.59 -25.50
C THR A 216 4.34 3.82 -23.99
N LYS A 217 5.51 3.62 -23.36
CA LYS A 217 5.69 3.75 -21.91
C LYS A 217 6.01 5.19 -21.55
N VAL A 218 5.54 5.58 -20.36
CA VAL A 218 5.75 6.92 -19.83
C VAL A 218 7.01 6.97 -18.98
N VAL A 219 7.92 7.89 -19.29
CA VAL A 219 9.15 8.13 -18.53
C VAL A 219 9.13 9.55 -17.98
N VAL A 220 9.03 9.65 -16.66
CA VAL A 220 9.12 10.91 -15.93
C VAL A 220 10.50 11.00 -15.28
N ALA A 221 11.27 12.03 -15.63
CA ALA A 221 12.56 12.28 -14.99
C ALA A 221 12.32 12.95 -13.63
N SER A 222 12.58 12.26 -12.53
CA SER A 222 12.66 12.94 -11.23
C SER A 222 14.00 13.65 -11.13
N ILE A 223 14.01 14.94 -10.80
CA ILE A 223 15.25 15.74 -10.71
C ILE A 223 15.33 16.50 -9.39
N MET A 224 16.55 16.85 -8.99
CA MET A 224 16.81 17.77 -7.87
C MET A 224 18.00 18.68 -8.16
N GLY A 225 17.77 19.99 -8.15
CA GLY A 225 18.79 21.03 -8.26
C GLY A 225 19.04 21.78 -6.94
N GLN A 226 20.24 22.36 -6.80
CA GLN A 226 20.59 23.27 -5.69
C GLN A 226 20.30 24.74 -5.99
N THR A 227 20.30 25.10 -7.27
CA THR A 227 20.10 26.48 -7.73
C THR A 227 19.10 26.47 -8.87
N GLU A 228 18.48 27.62 -9.15
CA GLU A 228 17.61 27.78 -10.31
C GLU A 228 18.30 27.29 -11.59
N GLN A 229 19.56 27.68 -11.83
CA GLN A 229 20.31 27.24 -13.01
C GLN A 229 20.42 25.71 -13.11
N GLN A 230 20.66 25.01 -12.00
CA GLN A 230 20.71 23.54 -12.01
C GLN A 230 19.34 22.93 -12.32
N TRP A 231 18.27 23.45 -11.71
CA TRP A 231 16.90 23.02 -12.01
C TRP A 231 16.54 23.20 -13.49
N GLN A 232 16.91 24.34 -14.09
CA GLN A 232 16.68 24.60 -15.50
C GLN A 232 17.51 23.66 -16.40
N THR A 233 18.77 23.42 -16.07
CA THR A 233 19.62 22.54 -16.87
C THR A 233 19.13 21.09 -16.81
N LEU A 234 18.86 20.56 -15.62
CA LEU A 234 18.34 19.20 -15.45
C LEU A 234 17.00 19.00 -16.16
N SER A 235 16.09 19.98 -16.10
CA SER A 235 14.80 19.90 -16.80
C SER A 235 14.94 19.94 -18.32
N ARG A 236 15.81 20.81 -18.87
CA ARG A 236 16.10 20.82 -20.31
C ARG A 236 16.72 19.49 -20.78
N MET A 237 17.66 18.94 -20.01
CA MET A 237 18.24 17.62 -20.32
C MET A 237 17.18 16.51 -20.31
N ALA A 238 16.17 16.58 -19.42
CA ALA A 238 15.04 15.65 -19.42
C ALA A 238 14.20 15.76 -20.69
N GLU A 239 13.85 16.99 -21.11
CA GLU A 239 13.11 17.24 -22.34
C GLU A 239 13.90 16.81 -23.58
N GLU A 240 15.20 17.10 -23.65
CA GLU A 240 16.10 16.67 -24.73
C GLU A 240 16.30 15.14 -24.78
N ALA A 241 16.22 14.45 -23.64
CA ALA A 241 16.21 13.00 -23.57
C ALA A 241 14.87 12.37 -24.03
N GLY A 242 13.85 13.19 -24.28
CA GLY A 242 12.52 12.74 -24.73
C GLY A 242 11.61 12.27 -23.59
N CYS A 243 11.89 12.67 -22.35
CA CYS A 243 11.03 12.35 -21.22
C CYS A 243 9.63 12.95 -21.40
N ASP A 244 8.59 12.25 -20.96
CA ASP A 244 7.22 12.70 -21.13
C ASP A 244 6.83 13.80 -20.11
N ALA A 245 7.51 13.86 -18.96
CA ALA A 245 7.36 14.87 -17.93
C ALA A 245 8.60 14.94 -17.03
N VAL A 246 8.63 15.95 -16.14
CA VAL A 246 9.64 16.09 -15.09
C VAL A 246 8.98 16.15 -13.70
N GLU A 247 9.48 15.34 -12.76
CA GLU A 247 9.09 15.39 -11.34
C GLU A 247 10.11 16.20 -10.53
N LEU A 248 9.64 17.19 -9.76
CA LEU A 248 10.52 18.01 -8.92
C LEU A 248 10.57 17.43 -7.51
N ASN A 249 11.70 16.82 -7.14
CA ASN A 249 11.85 16.25 -5.81
C ASN A 249 12.25 17.33 -4.80
N PHE A 250 11.26 17.93 -4.15
CA PHE A 250 11.45 18.89 -3.04
C PHE A 250 11.55 18.23 -1.67
N SER A 251 11.81 16.92 -1.61
CA SER A 251 11.39 16.14 -0.45
C SER A 251 12.47 15.20 0.10
N CYS A 252 13.69 15.23 -0.43
CA CYS A 252 14.78 14.37 0.07
C CYS A 252 15.08 14.67 1.56
N PRO A 253 14.85 13.74 2.49
CA PRO A 253 15.01 14.00 3.93
C PRO A 253 16.48 13.99 4.38
N GLN A 254 17.39 13.49 3.53
CA GLN A 254 18.80 13.26 3.87
C GLN A 254 19.73 14.44 3.52
N MET A 255 19.21 15.48 2.86
CA MET A 255 20.02 16.61 2.44
C MET A 255 20.36 17.52 3.63
N LYS A 256 21.66 17.68 3.91
CA LYS A 256 22.16 18.37 5.12
C LYS A 256 22.25 19.90 5.01
N HIS A 257 22.03 20.49 3.83
CA HIS A 257 22.16 21.95 3.67
C HIS A 257 20.81 22.64 3.82
N LYS A 258 20.78 23.74 4.58
CA LYS A 258 19.62 24.64 4.65
C LYS A 258 19.19 25.05 3.24
N GLY A 259 17.91 24.91 2.94
CA GLY A 259 17.35 25.21 1.61
C GLY A 259 17.51 24.08 0.59
N MET A 260 17.64 22.82 1.03
CA MET A 260 17.59 21.64 0.16
C MET A 260 16.64 20.56 0.67
N GLY A 261 16.22 19.66 -0.24
CA GLY A 261 15.41 18.50 0.10
C GLY A 261 14.13 18.89 0.84
N SER A 262 13.74 18.13 1.87
CA SER A 262 12.48 18.34 2.61
C SER A 262 12.31 19.74 3.22
N ASP A 263 13.40 20.50 3.41
CA ASP A 263 13.32 21.89 3.91
C ASP A 263 12.82 22.84 2.82
N VAL A 264 13.17 22.58 1.55
CA VAL A 264 12.56 23.27 0.39
C VAL A 264 11.10 22.93 0.31
N GLY A 265 10.75 21.64 0.38
CA GLY A 265 9.36 21.18 0.27
C GLY A 265 8.41 21.71 1.36
N GLN A 266 8.96 22.26 2.45
CA GLN A 266 8.20 22.92 3.52
C GLN A 266 8.03 24.44 3.30
N SER A 267 8.76 25.05 2.36
CA SER A 267 8.71 26.47 2.08
C SER A 267 7.90 26.73 0.80
N ALA A 268 6.71 27.33 0.96
CA ALA A 268 5.87 27.75 -0.16
C ALA A 268 6.61 28.66 -1.16
N GLU A 269 7.45 29.57 -0.66
CA GLU A 269 8.25 30.49 -1.49
C GLU A 269 9.28 29.73 -2.35
N LEU A 270 10.03 28.80 -1.76
CA LEU A 270 11.07 28.06 -2.48
C LEU A 270 10.46 27.10 -3.51
N VAL A 271 9.40 26.37 -3.15
CA VAL A 271 8.73 25.48 -4.10
C VAL A 271 8.09 26.25 -5.25
N ASN A 272 7.52 27.45 -5.00
CA ASN A 272 7.01 28.32 -6.05
C ASN A 272 8.13 28.74 -7.00
N THR A 273 9.24 29.25 -6.44
CA THR A 273 10.39 29.75 -7.20
C THR A 273 10.95 28.68 -8.13
N TYR A 274 11.26 27.49 -7.60
CA TYR A 274 11.84 26.41 -8.42
C TYR A 274 10.83 25.81 -9.39
N THR A 275 9.55 25.69 -9.02
CA THR A 275 8.51 25.23 -9.94
C THR A 275 8.34 26.19 -11.11
N ALA A 276 8.25 27.50 -10.84
CA ALA A 276 8.12 28.51 -11.88
C ALA A 276 9.36 28.56 -12.78
N CYS A 277 10.54 28.40 -12.19
CA CYS A 277 11.81 28.34 -12.90
C CYS A 277 11.86 27.18 -13.90
N VAL A 278 11.48 25.97 -13.47
CA VAL A 278 11.42 24.81 -14.35
C VAL A 278 10.30 24.96 -15.38
N LYS A 279 9.11 25.42 -14.99
CA LYS A 279 7.98 25.59 -15.90
C LYS A 279 8.26 26.55 -17.04
N ARG A 280 9.11 27.57 -16.83
CA ARG A 280 9.57 28.48 -17.90
C ARG A 280 10.63 27.87 -18.82
N SER A 281 11.28 26.79 -18.41
CA SER A 281 12.45 26.22 -19.08
C SER A 281 12.13 25.05 -20.02
N VAL A 282 10.97 24.43 -19.86
CA VAL A 282 10.54 23.25 -20.64
C VAL A 282 9.07 23.36 -21.04
N LYS A 283 8.67 22.60 -22.07
CA LYS A 283 7.28 22.46 -22.51
C LYS A 283 6.61 21.21 -21.96
N ILE A 284 7.38 20.17 -21.63
CA ILE A 284 6.87 18.97 -20.98
C ILE A 284 6.25 19.29 -19.61
N PRO A 285 5.25 18.51 -19.14
CA PRO A 285 4.64 18.72 -17.84
C PRO A 285 5.62 18.71 -16.66
N VAL A 286 5.35 19.55 -15.67
CA VAL A 286 6.13 19.73 -14.45
C VAL A 286 5.29 19.30 -13.25
N ILE A 287 5.80 18.35 -12.48
CA ILE A 287 5.08 17.65 -11.42
C ILE A 287 5.86 17.75 -10.09
N PRO A 288 5.58 18.74 -9.23
CA PRO A 288 6.22 18.81 -7.92
C PRO A 288 5.82 17.67 -6.98
N LYS A 289 6.79 17.09 -6.27
CA LYS A 289 6.58 16.01 -5.29
C LYS A 289 6.68 16.50 -3.85
N MET A 290 5.56 16.40 -3.15
CA MET A 290 5.37 16.97 -1.82
C MET A 290 5.89 16.06 -0.70
N THR A 291 6.44 16.70 0.35
CA THR A 291 6.89 16.05 1.58
C THR A 291 5.73 15.96 2.55
N PRO A 292 5.52 14.81 3.24
CA PRO A 292 4.53 14.71 4.31
C PRO A 292 5.01 15.30 5.64
N ASN A 293 6.28 15.74 5.70
CA ASN A 293 6.92 16.22 6.92
C ASN A 293 6.57 17.69 7.17
N ILE A 294 5.27 18.00 7.21
CA ILE A 294 4.72 19.35 7.29
C ILE A 294 3.33 19.32 7.95
N THR A 295 2.94 20.44 8.55
CA THR A 295 1.60 20.62 9.14
C THR A 295 0.50 20.71 8.08
N HIS A 296 0.70 21.57 7.07
CA HIS A 296 -0.26 21.87 6.00
C HIS A 296 0.40 21.67 4.64
N ILE A 297 0.14 20.52 3.99
CA ILE A 297 0.70 20.19 2.69
C ILE A 297 0.11 21.04 1.56
N GLU A 298 -1.06 21.61 1.80
CA GLU A 298 -1.85 22.42 0.87
C GLU A 298 -1.14 23.74 0.54
N GLU A 299 -0.41 24.33 1.49
CA GLU A 299 0.29 25.60 1.31
C GLU A 299 1.39 25.52 0.22
N PRO A 300 2.41 24.64 0.33
CA PRO A 300 3.40 24.48 -0.72
C PRO A 300 2.82 23.92 -2.03
N ALA A 301 1.77 23.08 -1.95
CA ALA A 301 1.09 22.57 -3.14
C ALA A 301 0.37 23.68 -3.91
N MET A 302 -0.36 24.58 -3.24
CA MET A 302 -0.97 25.76 -3.85
C MET A 302 0.09 26.63 -4.54
N ALA A 303 1.21 26.87 -3.83
CA ALA A 303 2.31 27.67 -4.34
C ALA A 303 2.91 27.07 -5.64
N CYS A 304 3.01 25.74 -5.72
CA CYS A 304 3.40 25.03 -6.95
C CYS A 304 2.38 25.19 -8.08
N ILE A 305 1.09 25.07 -7.77
CA ILE A 305 0.01 25.23 -8.77
C ILE A 305 -0.03 26.68 -9.31
N GLU A 306 0.19 27.66 -8.45
CA GLU A 306 0.30 29.08 -8.82
C GLU A 306 1.51 29.36 -9.70
N ALA A 307 2.62 28.66 -9.45
CA ALA A 307 3.82 28.67 -10.29
C ALA A 307 3.64 27.95 -11.63
N GLY A 308 2.51 27.27 -11.86
CA GLY A 308 2.18 26.61 -13.12
C GLY A 308 2.46 25.11 -13.17
N ALA A 309 2.55 24.43 -12.03
CA ALA A 309 2.61 22.96 -11.99
C ALA A 309 1.40 22.33 -12.71
N ASP A 310 1.65 21.28 -13.49
CA ASP A 310 0.60 20.57 -14.26
C ASP A 310 -0.10 19.49 -13.43
N ALA A 311 0.58 18.97 -12.41
CA ALA A 311 0.07 18.01 -11.43
C ALA A 311 0.89 18.06 -10.13
N ILE A 312 0.43 17.35 -9.10
CA ILE A 312 1.15 17.18 -7.83
C ILE A 312 1.33 15.69 -7.52
N SER A 313 2.54 15.30 -7.15
CA SER A 313 2.86 13.98 -6.60
C SER A 313 2.85 14.04 -5.08
N ALA A 314 2.14 13.13 -4.41
CA ALA A 314 2.12 13.07 -2.96
C ALA A 314 1.90 11.63 -2.44
N ILE A 315 2.66 11.13 -1.46
CA ILE A 315 3.69 11.80 -0.65
C ILE A 315 5.08 11.18 -0.83
N ASN A 316 6.12 11.92 -0.46
CA ASN A 316 7.44 11.32 -0.18
C ASN A 316 7.43 10.56 1.17
N THR A 317 8.56 10.02 1.59
CA THR A 317 8.72 9.30 2.86
C THR A 317 8.53 10.17 4.10
N ILE A 318 8.09 9.54 5.19
CA ILE A 318 7.89 10.18 6.50
C ILE A 318 9.18 10.07 7.32
N LYS A 319 9.67 11.18 7.89
CA LYS A 319 10.84 11.18 8.78
C LYS A 319 10.57 10.30 10.01
N SER A 320 11.49 9.38 10.29
CA SER A 320 11.37 8.36 11.33
C SER A 320 12.74 7.91 11.86
N VAL A 321 12.73 7.14 12.95
CA VAL A 321 13.90 6.44 13.50
C VAL A 321 13.48 5.00 13.84
N THR A 322 14.40 4.06 13.67
CA THR A 322 14.29 2.69 14.24
C THR A 322 15.57 2.40 15.03
N MET A 323 15.48 1.46 15.97
CA MET A 323 16.53 1.20 16.95
C MET A 323 17.29 -0.11 16.70
N ASP A 324 17.06 -0.76 15.56
CA ASP A 324 17.83 -1.95 15.21
C ASP A 324 19.33 -1.64 15.20
N VAL A 325 20.11 -2.48 15.87
CA VAL A 325 21.57 -2.38 15.99
C VAL A 325 22.25 -2.83 14.70
N ASP A 326 21.64 -3.77 13.97
CA ASP A 326 22.17 -4.29 12.71
C ASP A 326 21.96 -3.31 11.55
N ALA A 327 21.18 -2.24 11.77
CA ALA A 327 20.93 -1.18 10.81
C ALA A 327 21.66 0.14 11.13
N GLU A 328 22.65 0.12 12.02
CA GLU A 328 23.54 1.25 12.29
C GLU A 328 24.56 1.45 11.17
N VAL A 329 24.91 2.71 10.88
CA VAL A 329 26.00 3.06 9.96
C VAL A 329 27.23 3.41 10.77
N ALA A 330 28.21 2.51 10.80
CA ALA A 330 29.46 2.69 11.54
C ALA A 330 29.25 3.12 13.02
N GLY A 331 28.30 2.47 13.71
CA GLY A 331 27.97 2.76 15.10
C GLY A 331 27.01 3.94 15.31
N GLN A 332 26.47 4.53 14.24
CA GLN A 332 25.61 5.71 14.31
C GLN A 332 24.22 5.47 13.72
N ARG A 333 23.27 6.30 14.17
CA ARG A 333 21.87 6.34 13.70
C ARG A 333 21.49 7.76 13.33
N THR A 334 20.53 7.90 12.42
CA THR A 334 19.97 9.20 12.02
C THR A 334 18.48 9.09 11.71
N ILE A 335 17.81 10.24 11.69
CA ILE A 335 16.46 10.37 11.14
C ILE A 335 16.49 10.00 9.67
N SER A 336 15.50 9.24 9.22
CA SER A 336 15.44 8.71 7.86
C SER A 336 14.01 8.46 7.36
N GLY A 337 13.86 8.09 6.08
CA GLY A 337 12.56 8.02 5.42
C GLY A 337 11.84 6.70 5.69
N TYR A 338 10.61 6.77 6.20
CA TYR A 338 9.71 5.64 6.39
C TYR A 338 8.73 5.49 5.23
N SER A 339 8.51 4.26 4.82
CA SER A 339 7.66 3.84 3.71
C SER A 339 6.97 2.50 4.03
N GLY A 340 6.26 1.92 3.06
CA GLY A 340 5.46 0.70 3.25
C GLY A 340 4.04 0.95 3.76
N ARG A 341 3.29 -0.13 3.97
CA ARG A 341 1.83 -0.09 4.24
C ARG A 341 1.45 0.75 5.47
N ALA A 342 2.31 0.86 6.47
CA ALA A 342 2.06 1.70 7.66
C ALA A 342 1.93 3.20 7.33
N VAL A 343 2.47 3.66 6.21
CA VAL A 343 2.38 5.06 5.76
C VAL A 343 1.05 5.35 5.07
N ARG A 344 0.32 4.34 4.57
CA ARG A 344 -0.87 4.54 3.73
C ARG A 344 -1.93 5.45 4.34
N PRO A 345 -2.35 5.29 5.62
CA PRO A 345 -3.36 6.18 6.20
C PRO A 345 -2.94 7.66 6.23
N ILE A 346 -1.64 7.92 6.37
CA ILE A 346 -1.08 9.28 6.39
C ILE A 346 -1.01 9.84 4.96
N ALA A 347 -0.64 9.01 3.98
CA ALA A 347 -0.68 9.38 2.57
C ALA A 347 -2.11 9.71 2.11
N LEU A 348 -3.11 8.89 2.46
CA LEU A 348 -4.51 9.14 2.14
C LEU A 348 -5.04 10.44 2.75
N ARG A 349 -4.63 10.78 3.99
CA ARG A 349 -4.94 12.08 4.59
C ARG A 349 -4.46 13.24 3.71
N HIS A 350 -3.19 13.21 3.32
CA HIS A 350 -2.61 14.26 2.49
C HIS A 350 -3.24 14.34 1.10
N ILE A 351 -3.56 13.20 0.49
CA ILE A 351 -4.30 13.18 -0.78
C ILE A 351 -5.69 13.79 -0.61
N LEU A 352 -6.41 13.47 0.47
CA LEU A 352 -7.71 14.07 0.76
C LEU A 352 -7.60 15.60 0.91
N GLU A 353 -6.64 16.08 1.70
CA GLU A 353 -6.35 17.51 1.88
C GLU A 353 -6.10 18.20 0.53
N LEU A 354 -5.20 17.63 -0.29
CA LEU A 354 -4.87 18.14 -1.62
C LEU A 354 -6.08 18.12 -2.58
N ALA A 355 -6.84 17.03 -2.57
CA ALA A 355 -8.00 16.86 -3.42
C ALA A 355 -9.17 17.78 -3.01
N GLN A 356 -9.19 18.29 -1.78
CA GLN A 356 -10.19 19.24 -1.29
C GLN A 356 -9.80 20.71 -1.48
N MET A 357 -8.56 21.00 -1.89
CA MET A 357 -8.10 22.36 -2.18
C MET A 357 -9.02 23.10 -3.17
N PRO A 358 -9.17 24.44 -3.05
CA PRO A 358 -10.08 25.20 -3.90
C PRO A 358 -9.65 25.18 -5.37
N ARG A 359 -8.33 25.28 -5.63
CA ARG A 359 -7.76 25.15 -6.97
C ARG A 359 -7.38 23.70 -7.20
N LYS A 360 -8.03 23.07 -8.19
CA LYS A 360 -7.80 21.66 -8.54
C LYS A 360 -6.62 21.53 -9.50
N THR A 361 -5.92 20.42 -9.37
CA THR A 361 -4.92 19.92 -10.31
C THR A 361 -4.97 18.40 -10.30
N GLN A 362 -4.31 17.74 -11.27
CA GLN A 362 -4.24 16.28 -11.24
C GLN A 362 -3.27 15.81 -10.15
N LEU A 363 -3.56 14.64 -9.57
CA LEU A 363 -2.79 14.08 -8.45
C LEU A 363 -2.18 12.73 -8.81
N SER A 364 -0.92 12.53 -8.43
CA SER A 364 -0.22 11.24 -8.46
C SER A 364 -0.02 10.74 -7.02
N GLY A 365 -0.69 9.64 -6.67
CA GLY A 365 -0.75 9.13 -5.29
C GLY A 365 0.39 8.16 -4.96
N ILE A 366 1.02 8.31 -3.80
CA ILE A 366 2.19 7.53 -3.38
C ILE A 366 2.12 7.27 -1.88
N GLY A 367 2.29 6.00 -1.47
CA GLY A 367 2.50 5.64 -0.06
C GLY A 367 1.75 4.37 0.38
N GLY A 368 2.48 3.27 0.57
CA GLY A 368 1.94 2.05 1.20
C GLY A 368 0.90 1.28 0.37
N ILE A 369 0.96 1.40 -0.96
CA ILE A 369 0.12 0.65 -1.91
C ILE A 369 0.74 -0.73 -2.13
N GLU A 370 0.01 -1.79 -1.77
CA GLU A 370 0.42 -3.18 -1.96
C GLU A 370 -0.61 -3.99 -2.76
N THR A 371 -1.87 -3.54 -2.80
CA THR A 371 -2.95 -4.20 -3.53
C THR A 371 -3.71 -3.24 -4.45
N TRP A 372 -4.53 -3.79 -5.34
CA TRP A 372 -5.42 -2.98 -6.18
C TRP A 372 -6.45 -2.18 -5.37
N ARG A 373 -6.84 -2.68 -4.18
CA ARG A 373 -7.76 -1.97 -3.28
C ARG A 373 -7.10 -0.74 -2.68
N ASP A 374 -5.83 -0.87 -2.30
CA ASP A 374 -5.06 0.26 -1.80
C ASP A 374 -4.95 1.33 -2.89
N ALA A 375 -4.64 0.95 -4.13
CA ALA A 375 -4.63 1.89 -5.25
C ALA A 375 -6.01 2.52 -5.53
N LEU A 376 -7.08 1.74 -5.39
CA LEU A 376 -8.46 2.23 -5.52
C LEU A 376 -8.77 3.31 -4.47
N GLU A 377 -8.29 3.17 -3.23
CA GLU A 377 -8.47 4.20 -2.19
C GLU A 377 -7.89 5.55 -2.65
N PHE A 378 -6.67 5.56 -3.21
CA PHE A 378 -6.06 6.79 -3.74
C PHE A 378 -6.86 7.37 -4.92
N ILE A 379 -7.28 6.52 -5.87
CA ILE A 379 -8.06 6.95 -7.04
C ILE A 379 -9.39 7.55 -6.60
N GLN A 380 -10.11 6.88 -5.70
CA GLN A 380 -11.39 7.38 -5.17
C GLN A 380 -11.26 8.66 -4.33
N LEU A 381 -10.05 8.99 -3.86
CA LEU A 381 -9.73 10.27 -3.25
C LEU A 381 -9.25 11.34 -4.24
N GLY A 382 -9.15 11.04 -5.54
CA GLY A 382 -8.85 12.03 -6.59
C GLY A 382 -7.52 11.84 -7.31
N CYS A 383 -6.74 10.81 -6.99
CA CYS A 383 -5.55 10.47 -7.76
C CYS A 383 -5.92 9.96 -9.15
N HIS A 384 -5.20 10.45 -10.16
CA HIS A 384 -5.35 10.02 -11.55
C HIS A 384 -4.43 8.85 -11.88
N ASN A 385 -3.27 8.77 -11.22
CA ASN A 385 -2.39 7.62 -11.21
C ASN A 385 -1.84 7.37 -9.80
N VAL A 386 -1.16 6.24 -9.63
CA VAL A 386 -0.46 5.89 -8.40
C VAL A 386 0.96 5.43 -8.67
N GLN A 387 1.88 5.76 -7.74
CA GLN A 387 3.26 5.30 -7.77
C GLN A 387 3.53 4.27 -6.67
N VAL A 388 4.29 3.23 -7.00
CA VAL A 388 4.58 2.08 -6.11
C VAL A 388 6.09 1.88 -5.99
N CYS A 389 6.55 1.62 -4.76
CA CYS A 389 7.98 1.40 -4.45
C CYS A 389 8.17 0.21 -3.52
N THR A 390 7.77 0.34 -2.24
CA THR A 390 8.05 -0.67 -1.22
C THR A 390 7.46 -2.05 -1.56
N ALA A 391 6.26 -2.09 -2.15
CA ALA A 391 5.66 -3.36 -2.59
C ALA A 391 6.45 -4.03 -3.71
N VAL A 392 7.09 -3.25 -4.60
CA VAL A 392 7.99 -3.79 -5.64
C VAL A 392 9.29 -4.29 -5.01
N MET A 393 9.85 -3.58 -4.01
CA MET A 393 11.01 -4.06 -3.26
C MET A 393 10.72 -5.40 -2.57
N GLN A 394 9.50 -5.58 -2.06
CA GLN A 394 9.12 -6.77 -1.32
C GLN A 394 8.69 -7.94 -2.22
N TYR A 395 7.96 -7.67 -3.31
CA TYR A 395 7.25 -8.69 -4.09
C TYR A 395 7.68 -8.80 -5.56
N GLY A 396 8.55 -7.88 -6.01
CA GLY A 396 9.03 -7.78 -7.38
C GLY A 396 8.04 -7.11 -8.34
N TYR A 397 8.48 -6.83 -9.57
CA TYR A 397 7.66 -6.13 -10.57
C TYR A 397 6.37 -6.84 -10.94
N ARG A 398 6.31 -8.17 -10.80
CA ARG A 398 5.15 -9.01 -11.16
C ARG A 398 3.86 -8.65 -10.40
N ILE A 399 3.94 -7.91 -9.30
CA ILE A 399 2.77 -7.44 -8.55
C ILE A 399 1.80 -6.64 -9.43
N ILE A 400 2.29 -6.05 -10.53
CA ILE A 400 1.48 -5.34 -11.52
C ILE A 400 0.33 -6.19 -12.09
N ASP A 401 0.52 -7.51 -12.23
CA ASP A 401 -0.53 -8.42 -12.69
C ASP A 401 -1.73 -8.38 -11.73
N ASP A 402 -1.46 -8.40 -10.43
CA ASP A 402 -2.47 -8.44 -9.38
C ASP A 402 -3.14 -7.06 -9.22
N LEU A 403 -2.36 -5.99 -9.38
CA LEU A 403 -2.85 -4.61 -9.35
C LEU A 403 -3.82 -4.32 -10.50
N THR A 404 -3.43 -4.66 -11.73
CA THR A 404 -4.22 -4.41 -12.94
C THR A 404 -5.47 -5.29 -13.00
N LEU A 405 -5.32 -6.59 -12.77
CA LEU A 405 -6.45 -7.52 -12.79
C LEU A 405 -7.52 -7.13 -11.76
N GLY A 406 -7.12 -6.84 -10.52
CA GLY A 406 -8.05 -6.48 -9.47
C GLY A 406 -8.84 -5.20 -9.79
N MET A 407 -8.16 -4.18 -10.34
CA MET A 407 -8.79 -2.93 -10.76
C MET A 407 -9.77 -3.14 -11.93
N GLN A 408 -9.37 -3.89 -12.95
CA GLN A 408 -10.22 -4.21 -14.11
C GLN A 408 -11.49 -4.95 -13.70
N ARG A 409 -11.35 -5.93 -12.80
CA ARG A 409 -12.48 -6.71 -12.29
C ARG A 409 -13.40 -5.87 -11.43
N TYR A 410 -12.85 -4.94 -10.66
CA TYR A 410 -13.65 -3.98 -9.90
C TYR A 410 -14.50 -3.10 -10.84
N LEU A 411 -13.91 -2.60 -11.92
CA LEU A 411 -14.65 -1.86 -12.96
C LEU A 411 -15.75 -2.72 -13.59
N ALA A 412 -15.41 -3.93 -14.03
CA ALA A 412 -16.35 -4.86 -14.67
C ALA A 412 -17.54 -5.18 -13.74
N LYS A 413 -17.26 -5.49 -12.46
CA LYS A 413 -18.29 -5.76 -11.45
C LYS A 413 -19.23 -4.58 -11.21
N ARG A 414 -18.73 -3.35 -11.38
CA ARG A 414 -19.53 -2.12 -11.27
C ARG A 414 -20.17 -1.68 -12.59
N GLY A 415 -19.95 -2.40 -13.69
CA GLY A 415 -20.40 -2.01 -15.02
C GLY A 415 -19.75 -0.72 -15.55
N LEU A 416 -18.54 -0.39 -15.07
CA LEU A 416 -17.80 0.80 -15.47
C LEU A 416 -16.86 0.49 -16.63
N THR A 417 -16.81 1.39 -17.62
CA THR A 417 -15.95 1.25 -18.82
C THR A 417 -14.68 2.09 -18.77
N SER A 418 -14.58 3.04 -17.84
CA SER A 418 -13.42 3.92 -17.66
C SER A 418 -13.07 4.07 -16.18
N LEU A 419 -11.77 4.15 -15.89
CA LEU A 419 -11.25 4.43 -14.56
C LEU A 419 -11.59 5.86 -14.09
N ASP A 420 -11.77 6.81 -15.02
CA ASP A 420 -12.09 8.21 -14.70
C ASP A 420 -13.36 8.35 -13.85
N ALA A 421 -14.31 7.42 -14.01
CA ALA A 421 -15.54 7.39 -13.22
C ALA A 421 -15.29 7.15 -11.71
N LEU A 422 -14.13 6.64 -11.34
CA LEU A 422 -13.73 6.41 -9.95
C LEU A 422 -12.95 7.57 -9.36
N VAL A 423 -12.37 8.45 -10.18
CA VAL A 423 -11.48 9.52 -9.71
C VAL A 423 -12.26 10.49 -8.83
N GLY A 424 -11.93 10.54 -7.54
CA GLY A 424 -12.57 11.44 -6.57
C GLY A 424 -14.00 11.05 -6.16
N GLU A 425 -14.49 9.87 -6.56
CA GLU A 425 -15.86 9.41 -6.29
C GLU A 425 -16.21 9.42 -4.79
N SER A 426 -15.24 9.15 -3.92
CA SER A 426 -15.45 9.09 -2.47
C SER A 426 -15.32 10.45 -1.78
N LEU A 427 -14.86 11.50 -2.46
CA LEU A 427 -14.66 12.82 -1.85
C LEU A 427 -15.93 13.40 -1.17
N PRO A 428 -17.14 13.28 -1.74
CA PRO A 428 -18.36 13.77 -1.10
C PRO A 428 -18.71 13.06 0.22
N LEU A 429 -18.09 11.91 0.52
CA LEU A 429 -18.30 11.18 1.77
C LEU A 429 -17.45 11.71 2.93
N PHE A 430 -16.45 12.56 2.66
CA PHE A 430 -15.59 13.15 3.68
C PHE A 430 -16.17 14.47 4.18
N MET A 431 -16.78 14.39 5.35
CA MET A 431 -17.52 15.46 5.99
C MET A 431 -16.77 16.02 7.20
N LYS A 432 -17.08 17.25 7.60
CA LYS A 432 -16.53 17.84 8.83
C LYS A 432 -17.04 17.09 10.08
N PRO A 433 -16.23 16.94 11.14
CA PRO A 433 -16.60 16.13 12.32
C PRO A 433 -17.90 16.55 13.04
N ASP A 434 -18.29 17.81 12.94
CA ASP A 434 -19.52 18.39 13.49
C ASP A 434 -20.78 17.99 12.71
N THR A 435 -20.63 17.61 11.44
CA THR A 435 -21.74 17.21 10.55
C THR A 435 -22.05 15.71 10.56
N LEU A 436 -21.24 14.90 11.26
CA LEU A 436 -21.47 13.46 11.38
C LEU A 436 -22.74 13.16 12.18
N ASN A 437 -23.57 12.22 11.71
CA ASN A 437 -24.77 11.79 12.44
C ASN A 437 -24.38 11.13 13.78
N ARG A 438 -24.77 11.79 14.89
CA ARG A 438 -24.49 11.34 16.26
C ARG A 438 -25.68 10.64 16.92
N ASP A 439 -26.84 10.62 16.26
CA ASP A 439 -28.11 10.12 16.79
C ASP A 439 -28.36 8.65 16.48
N THR A 440 -27.43 8.00 15.77
CA THR A 440 -27.55 6.60 15.38
C THR A 440 -26.36 5.77 15.85
N ILE A 441 -26.58 4.46 15.98
CA ILE A 441 -25.60 3.48 16.46
C ILE A 441 -25.68 2.20 15.62
N ILE A 442 -24.54 1.55 15.46
CA ILE A 442 -24.42 0.18 14.93
C ILE A 442 -23.86 -0.67 16.07
N TYR A 443 -24.48 -1.83 16.32
CA TYR A 443 -24.02 -2.76 17.35
C TYR A 443 -23.17 -3.88 16.72
N PRO A 444 -22.24 -4.46 17.48
CA PRO A 444 -21.52 -5.66 17.04
C PRO A 444 -22.49 -6.85 16.98
N LYS A 445 -22.42 -7.63 15.89
CA LYS A 445 -23.20 -8.85 15.69
C LYS A 445 -22.31 -10.08 15.74
N PHE A 446 -22.41 -10.87 16.80
CA PHE A 446 -21.61 -12.09 16.97
C PHE A 446 -22.15 -13.24 16.12
N ASN A 447 -21.27 -13.84 15.31
CA ASN A 447 -21.50 -15.11 14.64
C ASN A 447 -20.90 -16.23 15.50
N LYS A 448 -21.78 -17.03 16.11
CA LYS A 448 -21.38 -18.11 17.04
C LYS A 448 -20.65 -19.25 16.33
N ASP A 449 -20.96 -19.50 15.07
CA ASP A 449 -20.36 -20.59 14.28
C ASP A 449 -18.92 -20.29 13.89
N LEU A 450 -18.61 -19.00 13.66
CA LEU A 450 -17.24 -18.53 13.42
C LEU A 450 -16.46 -18.27 14.71
N CYS A 451 -17.14 -18.14 15.85
CA CYS A 451 -16.49 -17.80 17.10
C CYS A 451 -15.60 -18.94 17.58
N VAL A 452 -14.31 -18.64 17.79
CA VAL A 452 -13.33 -19.60 18.31
C VAL A 452 -13.27 -19.63 19.85
N GLY A 453 -14.19 -18.90 20.51
CA GLY A 453 -14.30 -18.85 21.96
C GLY A 453 -13.04 -18.35 22.67
N CYS A 454 -12.30 -17.39 22.09
CA CYS A 454 -11.05 -16.89 22.69
C CYS A 454 -11.25 -15.86 23.83
N GLY A 455 -12.44 -15.27 23.97
CA GLY A 455 -12.72 -14.25 25.00
C GLY A 455 -12.09 -12.87 24.73
N ARG A 456 -11.22 -12.71 23.73
CA ARG A 456 -10.51 -11.44 23.45
C ARG A 456 -11.43 -10.22 23.29
N CYS A 457 -12.63 -10.41 22.72
CA CYS A 457 -13.62 -9.36 22.58
C CYS A 457 -14.14 -8.82 23.92
N GLU A 458 -14.25 -9.68 24.94
CA GLU A 458 -14.62 -9.27 26.29
C GLU A 458 -13.49 -8.46 26.91
N ILE A 459 -12.25 -9.00 26.94
CA ILE A 459 -11.06 -8.33 27.48
C ILE A 459 -10.93 -6.91 26.89
N SER A 460 -10.96 -6.78 25.57
CA SER A 460 -10.86 -5.47 24.92
C SER A 460 -12.03 -4.54 25.23
N CYS A 461 -13.23 -5.07 25.46
CA CYS A 461 -14.38 -4.25 25.86
C CYS A 461 -14.31 -3.85 27.33
N ASN A 462 -13.76 -4.69 28.19
CA ASN A 462 -13.60 -4.42 29.62
C ASN A 462 -12.49 -3.42 29.89
N ASP A 463 -11.34 -3.56 29.24
CA ASP A 463 -10.15 -2.77 29.59
C ASP A 463 -9.95 -1.57 28.65
N GLY A 464 -10.49 -1.64 27.43
CA GLY A 464 -10.38 -0.60 26.40
C GLY A 464 -11.71 -0.07 25.89
N GLY A 465 -12.81 -0.39 26.58
CA GLY A 465 -14.16 -0.05 26.12
C GLY A 465 -15.14 0.26 27.25
N HIS A 466 -16.34 -0.30 27.15
CA HIS A 466 -17.50 0.07 27.98
C HIS A 466 -18.09 -1.11 28.76
N GLN A 467 -17.30 -2.16 29.00
CA GLN A 467 -17.69 -3.34 29.80
C GLN A 467 -19.05 -3.91 29.36
N ALA A 468 -19.28 -3.90 28.04
CA ALA A 468 -20.55 -4.21 27.41
C ALA A 468 -20.62 -5.65 26.88
N ILE A 469 -19.58 -6.44 27.08
CA ILE A 469 -19.54 -7.85 26.68
C ILE A 469 -19.27 -8.66 27.94
N THR A 470 -20.03 -9.73 28.14
CA THR A 470 -19.71 -10.77 29.13
C THR A 470 -19.28 -12.03 28.40
N PHE A 471 -18.31 -12.76 28.95
CA PHE A 471 -17.89 -14.04 28.41
C PHE A 471 -18.38 -15.19 29.30
N ASP A 472 -19.12 -16.10 28.70
CA ASP A 472 -19.58 -17.31 29.37
C ASP A 472 -18.45 -18.34 29.31
N HIS A 473 -17.83 -18.65 30.45
CA HIS A 473 -16.63 -19.50 30.51
C HIS A 473 -16.92 -20.98 30.25
N GLU A 474 -18.15 -21.44 30.47
CA GLU A 474 -18.56 -22.82 30.20
C GLU A 474 -18.79 -23.03 28.70
N THR A 475 -19.60 -22.17 28.09
CA THR A 475 -19.90 -22.27 26.65
C THR A 475 -18.83 -21.63 25.76
N ARG A 476 -17.93 -20.84 26.36
CA ARG A 476 -16.92 -20.02 25.69
C ARG A 476 -17.51 -19.05 24.67
N GLN A 477 -18.69 -18.50 24.94
CA GLN A 477 -19.39 -17.59 24.03
C GLN A 477 -19.53 -16.17 24.62
N PRO A 478 -19.27 -15.12 23.84
CA PRO A 478 -19.54 -13.74 24.26
C PRO A 478 -21.04 -13.42 24.19
N ARG A 479 -21.50 -12.59 25.12
CA ARG A 479 -22.85 -12.00 25.13
C ARG A 479 -22.76 -10.49 25.20
N LEU A 480 -23.51 -9.81 24.35
CA LEU A 480 -23.56 -8.34 24.32
C LEU A 480 -24.61 -7.82 25.30
N ASN A 481 -24.20 -6.96 26.22
CA ASN A 481 -25.10 -6.07 26.94
C ASN A 481 -25.36 -4.81 26.11
N GLY A 482 -26.47 -4.80 25.38
CA GLY A 482 -26.85 -3.69 24.50
C GLY A 482 -27.04 -2.35 25.20
N ALA A 483 -27.37 -2.35 26.51
CA ALA A 483 -27.55 -1.13 27.29
C ALA A 483 -26.22 -0.41 27.59
N LYS A 484 -25.11 -1.15 27.66
CA LYS A 484 -23.77 -0.59 27.87
C LYS A 484 -23.01 -0.33 26.58
N CYS A 485 -23.39 -1.00 25.49
CA CYS A 485 -22.63 -0.93 24.24
C CYS A 485 -22.84 0.42 23.54
N VAL A 486 -21.74 1.12 23.26
CA VAL A 486 -21.76 2.40 22.52
C VAL A 486 -21.43 2.26 21.04
N GLY A 487 -21.26 1.03 20.54
CA GLY A 487 -20.97 0.78 19.12
C GLY A 487 -19.56 1.19 18.67
N CYS A 488 -18.56 1.22 19.57
CA CYS A 488 -17.17 1.58 19.20
C CYS A 488 -16.48 0.56 18.28
N HIS A 489 -17.02 -0.66 18.18
CA HIS A 489 -16.51 -1.77 17.36
C HIS A 489 -15.07 -2.23 17.64
N LEU A 490 -14.44 -1.84 18.75
CA LEU A 490 -13.12 -2.36 19.15
C LEU A 490 -13.11 -3.89 19.21
N CYS A 491 -14.17 -4.51 19.76
CA CYS A 491 -14.33 -5.97 19.81
C CYS A 491 -14.23 -6.63 18.43
N ARG A 492 -14.76 -5.98 17.38
CA ARG A 492 -14.68 -6.47 15.99
C ARG A 492 -13.25 -6.38 15.47
N LEU A 493 -12.55 -5.28 15.72
CA LEU A 493 -11.17 -5.07 15.24
C LEU A 493 -10.18 -6.08 15.85
N VAL A 494 -10.39 -6.49 17.10
CA VAL A 494 -9.51 -7.45 17.79
C VAL A 494 -9.87 -8.91 17.56
N CYS A 495 -11.01 -9.20 16.91
CA CYS A 495 -11.49 -10.57 16.74
C CYS A 495 -10.62 -11.34 15.73
N PRO A 496 -9.84 -12.36 16.16
CA PRO A 496 -8.91 -13.04 15.26
C PRO A 496 -9.62 -13.89 14.20
N ALA A 497 -10.88 -14.27 14.43
CA ALA A 497 -11.66 -15.11 13.54
C ALA A 497 -12.60 -14.33 12.60
N GLY A 498 -12.62 -12.99 12.70
CA GLY A 498 -13.60 -12.18 11.97
C GLY A 498 -15.06 -12.49 12.33
N ALA A 499 -15.32 -13.09 13.49
CA ALA A 499 -16.62 -13.61 13.91
C ALA A 499 -17.61 -12.53 14.37
N ILE A 500 -17.27 -11.25 14.29
CA ILE A 500 -18.09 -10.14 14.76
C ILE A 500 -18.40 -9.20 13.59
N GLY A 501 -19.64 -9.27 13.11
CA GLY A 501 -20.18 -8.41 12.06
C GLY A 501 -20.82 -7.13 12.60
N LEU A 502 -21.58 -6.48 11.74
CA LEU A 502 -22.34 -5.27 12.03
C LEU A 502 -23.85 -5.58 12.05
N THR A 503 -24.60 -4.97 12.96
CA THR A 503 -26.06 -4.92 12.85
C THR A 503 -26.49 -3.87 11.82
N LYS A 504 -27.80 -3.75 11.60
CA LYS A 504 -28.35 -2.53 10.98
C LYS A 504 -28.09 -1.33 11.90
N ARG A 505 -27.95 -0.15 11.29
CA ARG A 505 -27.91 1.13 12.00
C ARG A 505 -29.29 1.43 12.58
N VAL A 506 -29.34 1.83 13.85
CA VAL A 506 -30.58 2.14 14.58
C VAL A 506 -30.44 3.49 15.30
N PRO A 507 -31.53 4.18 15.64
CA PRO A 507 -31.46 5.36 16.52
C PRO A 507 -30.86 5.00 17.89
N LYS A 508 -30.10 5.92 18.48
CA LYS A 508 -29.69 5.83 19.89
C LYS A 508 -30.93 6.02 20.77
N LYS A 509 -31.00 5.26 21.86
CA LYS A 509 -32.04 5.37 22.88
C LYS A 509 -31.65 6.37 23.94
#